data_AF-A0A1B0DIF6-F1
#
_entry.id   AF-A0A1B0DIF6-F1
#
_cell.length_a   1.000
_cell.length_b   1.000
_cell.length_c   1.000
_cell.angle_alpha   90.00
_cell.angle_beta   90.00
_cell.angle_gamma   90.00
#
_symmetry.space_group_name_H-M   'P 1'
#
loop_
_entity.id
_entity.type
_entity.pdbx_description
1 polymer ?
#
loop_
_entity_poly.entity_id
_entity_poly.type
_entity_poly.pdbx_seq_one_letter_code
_entity_poly.pdbx_strand_id
1 'polypeptide(L)'
;PAFWGLINPEWSLCNKGRRQSPVNLEPQRLLFDPNLRPLHIDKHRISGTIANTGHSVIFTVNNETATAYEGPQIPVNFSGGPLSYLYRFNEIHIHYGLHDQFGSEHSVEGYTFPA
;
A
#
# COMPACT_ATOMS: atom_id res chain seq x y z
N PRO A 1 -12.61 9.54 8.85
CA PRO A 1 -11.20 10.00 8.98
C PRO A 1 -11.00 11.10 10.03
N ALA A 2 -11.64 12.27 9.89
CA ALA A 2 -11.40 13.45 10.75
C ALA A 2 -11.60 13.22 12.27
N PHE A 3 -12.39 12.22 12.65
CA PHE A 3 -12.72 11.91 14.05
C PHE A 3 -12.01 10.67 14.59
N TRP A 4 -11.22 9.95 13.79
CA TRP A 4 -10.63 8.66 14.21
C TRP A 4 -9.81 8.76 15.49
N GLY A 5 -9.03 9.83 15.65
CA GLY A 5 -8.23 10.05 16.87
C GLY A 5 -9.04 10.41 18.13
N LEU A 6 -10.35 10.60 18.02
CA LEU A 6 -11.27 10.81 19.14
C LEU A 6 -12.09 9.56 19.48
N ILE A 7 -12.24 8.64 18.52
CA ILE A 7 -13.10 7.45 18.66
C ILE A 7 -12.42 6.39 19.53
N ASN A 8 -11.10 6.22 19.39
CA ASN A 8 -10.34 5.25 20.16
C ASN A 8 -9.05 5.91 20.66
N PRO A 9 -8.76 5.87 21.98
CA PRO A 9 -7.51 6.40 22.55
C PRO A 9 -6.24 5.84 21.88
N GLU A 10 -6.26 4.57 21.46
CA GLU A 10 -5.15 3.92 20.76
C GLU A 10 -4.87 4.55 19.38
N TRP A 11 -5.85 5.25 18.81
CA TRP A 11 -5.73 5.95 17.52
C TRP A 11 -5.46 7.43 17.68
N SER A 12 -5.08 7.90 18.87
CA SER A 12 -4.80 9.32 19.15
C SER A 12 -3.79 9.96 18.17
N LEU A 13 -2.89 9.15 17.60
CA LEU A 13 -1.94 9.57 16.56
C LEU A 13 -2.62 9.98 15.24
N CYS A 14 -3.86 9.57 14.96
CA CYS A 14 -4.61 10.05 13.79
C CYS A 14 -4.91 11.56 13.85
N ASN A 15 -4.93 12.15 15.05
CA ASN A 15 -5.09 13.60 15.23
C ASN A 15 -3.74 14.26 15.56
N LYS A 16 -2.92 13.64 16.40
CA LYS A 16 -1.69 14.25 16.95
C LYS A 16 -0.40 13.85 16.24
N GLY A 17 -0.45 12.87 15.36
CA GLY A 17 0.73 12.31 14.70
C GLY A 17 1.33 13.26 13.67
N ARG A 18 2.66 13.30 13.60
CA ARG A 18 3.41 14.16 12.65
C ARG A 18 3.86 13.45 11.38
N ARG A 19 3.54 12.16 11.26
CA ARG A 19 3.92 11.27 10.15
C ARG A 19 2.72 10.43 9.72
N GLN A 20 1.61 11.12 9.45
CA GLN A 20 0.40 10.48 8.92
C GLN A 20 0.45 10.50 7.39
N SER A 21 -0.15 9.50 6.79
CA SER A 21 -0.47 9.42 5.37
C SER A 21 -1.99 9.47 5.20
N PRO A 22 -2.51 9.84 4.02
CA PRO A 22 -1.77 10.26 2.82
C PRO A 22 -1.20 11.69 2.92
N VAL A 23 -0.42 12.08 1.91
CA VAL A 23 0.11 13.43 1.75
C VAL A 23 -0.04 13.94 0.31
N ASN A 24 -0.02 15.26 0.15
CA ASN A 24 0.15 15.89 -1.15
C ASN A 24 1.64 15.95 -1.51
N LEU A 25 2.01 15.35 -2.63
CA LEU A 25 3.35 15.39 -3.18
C LEU A 25 3.52 16.68 -3.99
N GLU A 26 4.49 17.51 -3.62
CA GLU A 26 4.84 18.74 -4.33
C GLU A 26 6.20 18.55 -5.01
N PRO A 27 6.26 18.20 -6.32
CA PRO A 27 7.51 17.90 -7.04
C PRO A 27 8.59 18.96 -6.89
N GLN A 28 8.21 20.24 -6.85
CA GLN A 28 9.13 21.37 -6.67
C GLN A 28 9.85 21.38 -5.30
N ARG A 29 9.30 20.68 -4.30
CA ARG A 29 9.86 20.56 -2.95
C ARG A 29 10.56 19.22 -2.71
N LEU A 30 10.53 18.31 -3.68
CA LEU A 30 11.19 17.01 -3.56
C LEU A 30 12.70 17.18 -3.67
N LEU A 31 13.42 16.43 -2.82
CA LEU A 31 14.86 16.35 -2.86
C LEU A 31 15.26 15.07 -3.60
N PHE A 32 16.05 15.21 -4.66
CA PHE A 32 16.63 14.07 -5.35
C PHE A 32 17.74 13.45 -4.49
N ASP A 33 17.62 12.16 -4.19
CA ASP A 33 18.66 11.40 -3.52
C ASP A 33 19.45 10.57 -4.55
N PRO A 34 20.70 10.95 -4.88
CA PRO A 34 21.52 10.22 -5.84
C PRO A 34 21.96 8.84 -5.33
N ASN A 35 21.85 8.56 -4.03
CA ASN A 35 22.22 7.27 -3.44
C ASN A 35 21.05 6.30 -3.39
N LEU A 36 19.84 6.74 -3.79
CA LEU A 36 18.67 5.88 -3.81
C LEU A 36 18.84 4.79 -4.87
N ARG A 37 18.93 3.54 -4.41
CA ARG A 37 19.04 2.38 -5.29
C ARG A 37 17.72 2.11 -6.00
N PRO A 38 17.70 1.45 -7.17
CA PRO A 38 16.45 1.00 -7.77
C PRO A 38 15.66 0.08 -6.84
N LEU A 39 14.33 0.21 -6.85
CA LEU A 39 13.43 -0.74 -6.19
C LEU A 39 13.37 -2.02 -7.02
N HIS A 40 13.52 -3.17 -6.36
CA HIS A 40 13.40 -4.49 -6.95
C HIS A 40 12.16 -5.20 -6.40
N ILE A 41 11.40 -5.81 -7.30
CA ILE A 41 10.21 -6.60 -6.99
C ILE A 41 10.32 -7.90 -7.76
N ASP A 42 10.26 -9.02 -7.04
CA ASP A 42 10.25 -10.35 -7.64
C ASP A 42 9.05 -10.50 -8.59
N LYS A 43 9.26 -11.14 -9.74
CA LYS A 43 8.22 -11.30 -10.77
C LYS A 43 7.71 -12.74 -10.80
N HIS A 44 7.00 -13.13 -9.75
CA HIS A 44 6.38 -14.45 -9.65
C HIS A 44 4.85 -14.33 -9.74
N ARG A 45 4.21 -15.32 -10.39
CA ARG A 45 2.77 -15.49 -10.30
C ARG A 45 2.42 -16.03 -8.93
N ILE A 46 1.44 -15.43 -8.28
CA ILE A 46 0.93 -15.83 -6.98
C ILE A 46 -0.59 -15.94 -7.00
N SER A 47 -1.09 -16.86 -6.20
CA SER A 47 -2.48 -17.13 -5.91
C SER A 47 -2.83 -16.61 -4.51
N GLY A 48 -4.08 -16.20 -4.37
CA GLY A 48 -4.60 -15.58 -3.16
C GLY A 48 -6.11 -15.61 -3.14
N THR A 49 -6.68 -15.03 -2.09
CA THR A 49 -8.13 -14.85 -1.95
C THR A 49 -8.48 -13.39 -2.11
N ILE A 50 -9.65 -13.13 -2.70
CA ILE A 50 -10.22 -11.78 -2.80
C ILE A 50 -11.42 -11.70 -1.85
N ALA A 51 -11.45 -10.66 -1.03
CA ALA A 51 -12.54 -10.41 -0.10
C ALA A 51 -13.00 -8.96 -0.14
N ASN A 52 -14.30 -8.76 0.09
CA ASN A 52 -14.87 -7.43 0.37
C ASN A 52 -14.99 -7.28 1.90
N THR A 53 -14.31 -6.28 2.46
CA THR A 53 -14.25 -6.05 3.91
C THR A 53 -15.33 -5.09 4.43
N GLY A 54 -16.23 -4.65 3.55
CA GLY A 54 -17.15 -3.54 3.79
C GLY A 54 -16.49 -2.15 3.70
N HIS A 55 -15.16 -2.10 3.59
CA HIS A 55 -14.38 -0.86 3.48
C HIS A 55 -13.57 -0.79 2.18
N SER A 56 -13.07 -1.93 1.71
CA SER A 56 -12.30 -2.05 0.45
C SER A 56 -12.41 -3.48 -0.10
N VAL A 57 -11.89 -3.67 -1.30
CA VAL A 57 -11.60 -4.98 -1.89
C VAL A 57 -10.13 -5.30 -1.65
N ILE A 58 -9.88 -6.41 -0.97
CA ILE A 58 -8.54 -6.85 -0.60
C ILE A 58 -8.21 -8.17 -1.31
N PHE A 59 -7.01 -8.27 -1.86
CA PHE A 59 -6.38 -9.52 -2.27
C PHE A 59 -5.33 -9.90 -1.24
N THR A 60 -5.43 -11.09 -0.66
CA THR A 60 -4.47 -11.62 0.32
C THR A 60 -3.82 -12.88 -0.23
N VAL A 61 -2.49 -12.95 -0.18
CA VAL A 61 -1.72 -14.08 -0.69
C VAL A 61 -1.99 -15.35 0.13
N ASN A 62 -2.16 -16.48 -0.55
CA ASN A 62 -2.30 -17.77 0.13
C ASN A 62 -0.94 -18.17 0.74
N ASN A 63 -0.94 -18.43 2.06
CA ASN A 63 0.25 -18.91 2.77
C ASN A 63 0.40 -20.45 2.70
N GLU A 64 -0.57 -21.13 2.09
CA GLU A 64 -0.62 -22.59 2.08
C GLU A 64 0.31 -23.19 1.02
N THR A 65 1.10 -24.16 1.48
CA THR A 65 1.94 -25.05 0.69
C THR A 65 1.06 -25.89 -0.23
N ALA A 66 1.28 -25.77 -1.53
CA ALA A 66 0.87 -26.70 -2.59
C ALA A 66 -0.56 -27.26 -2.46
N THR A 67 -1.49 -26.77 -3.28
CA THR A 67 -2.68 -27.58 -3.58
C THR A 67 -2.21 -28.87 -4.27
N ALA A 68 -2.99 -29.96 -4.21
CA ALA A 68 -2.58 -31.26 -4.76
C ALA A 68 -2.18 -31.26 -6.26
N TYR A 69 -2.41 -30.13 -6.97
CA TYR A 69 -2.13 -29.93 -8.39
C TYR A 69 -1.14 -28.80 -8.69
N GLU A 70 -0.78 -27.96 -7.72
CA GLU A 70 0.16 -26.84 -7.90
C GLU A 70 1.29 -26.94 -6.87
N GLY A 71 2.55 -26.83 -7.32
CA GLY A 71 3.71 -26.85 -6.43
C GLY A 71 3.69 -25.71 -5.39
N PRO A 72 4.65 -25.70 -4.44
CA PRO A 72 4.70 -24.64 -3.42
C PRO A 72 4.82 -23.26 -4.06
N GLN A 73 3.97 -22.33 -3.62
CA GLN A 73 3.97 -20.96 -4.11
C GLN A 73 5.25 -20.23 -3.74
N ILE A 74 5.92 -19.66 -4.75
CA ILE A 74 7.12 -18.84 -4.55
C ILE A 74 6.69 -17.45 -4.06
N PRO A 75 7.23 -16.94 -2.94
CA PRO A 75 6.91 -15.61 -2.48
C PRO A 75 7.37 -14.52 -3.45
N VAL A 76 6.66 -13.39 -3.43
CA VAL A 76 7.11 -12.14 -4.05
C VAL A 76 7.72 -11.28 -2.95
N ASN A 77 8.99 -10.89 -3.12
CA ASN A 77 9.66 -9.98 -2.20
C ASN A 77 10.01 -8.64 -2.85
N PHE A 78 10.12 -7.63 -2.00
CA PHE A 78 10.55 -6.27 -2.30
C PHE A 78 11.90 -6.01 -1.65
N SER A 79 12.84 -5.45 -2.40
CA SER A 79 14.16 -5.05 -1.91
C SER A 79 14.71 -3.85 -2.69
N GLY A 80 15.87 -3.32 -2.31
CA GLY A 80 16.41 -2.12 -2.93
C GLY A 80 15.63 -0.86 -2.53
N GLY A 81 15.71 0.21 -3.33
CA GLY A 81 15.05 1.47 -2.96
C GLY A 81 15.55 2.01 -1.61
N PRO A 82 14.65 2.63 -0.83
CA PRO A 82 14.93 3.07 0.53
C PRO A 82 14.81 1.95 1.58
N LEU A 83 14.58 0.68 1.17
CA LEU A 83 14.31 -0.41 2.09
C LEU A 83 15.60 -0.94 2.73
N SER A 84 15.60 -1.08 4.06
CA SER A 84 16.72 -1.67 4.82
C SER A 84 16.73 -3.20 4.82
N TYR A 85 15.58 -3.83 4.51
CA TYR A 85 15.39 -5.28 4.59
C TYR A 85 14.67 -5.82 3.34
N LEU A 86 14.59 -7.14 3.25
CA LEU A 86 13.71 -7.85 2.33
C LEU A 86 12.30 -7.89 2.93
N TYR A 87 11.31 -7.39 2.19
CA TYR A 87 9.90 -7.39 2.61
C TYR A 87 9.11 -8.36 1.75
N ARG A 88 8.28 -9.21 2.36
CA ARG A 88 7.43 -10.17 1.65
C ARG A 88 6.08 -9.54 1.34
N PHE A 89 5.60 -9.70 0.10
CA PHE A 89 4.25 -9.33 -0.28
C PHE A 89 3.23 -10.15 0.53
N ASN A 90 2.23 -9.47 1.11
CA ASN A 90 1.18 -10.11 1.90
C ASN A 90 -0.21 -9.88 1.31
N GLU A 91 -0.53 -8.62 1.00
CA GLU A 91 -1.85 -8.23 0.50
C GLU A 91 -1.79 -6.91 -0.27
N ILE A 92 -2.82 -6.65 -1.06
CA ILE A 92 -3.09 -5.35 -1.68
C ILE A 92 -4.58 -5.03 -1.54
N HIS A 93 -4.89 -3.77 -1.26
CA HIS A 93 -6.24 -3.23 -1.27
C HIS A 93 -6.26 -1.93 -2.07
N ILE A 94 -7.44 -1.52 -2.52
CA ILE A 94 -7.61 -0.36 -3.41
C ILE A 94 -8.55 0.64 -2.74
N HIS A 95 -8.16 1.91 -2.74
CA HIS A 95 -9.05 3.03 -2.46
C HIS A 95 -9.51 3.62 -3.78
N TYR A 96 -10.77 4.03 -3.87
CA TYR A 96 -11.34 4.55 -5.11
C TYR A 96 -12.51 5.48 -4.78
N GLY A 97 -12.77 6.43 -5.68
CA GLY A 97 -13.86 7.38 -5.52
C GLY A 97 -15.14 6.92 -6.22
N LEU A 98 -16.20 7.70 -6.01
CA LEU A 98 -17.48 7.54 -6.71
C LEU A 98 -17.42 8.05 -8.16
N HIS A 99 -16.44 8.89 -8.48
CA HIS A 99 -16.26 9.54 -9.77
C HIS A 99 -14.77 9.58 -10.11
N ASP A 100 -14.42 9.51 -11.39
CA ASP A 100 -13.03 9.46 -11.88
C ASP A 100 -12.17 10.69 -11.54
N GLN A 101 -12.77 11.73 -10.97
CA GLN A 101 -12.07 12.94 -10.55
C GLN A 101 -11.34 12.76 -9.20
N PHE A 102 -11.77 11.79 -8.37
CA PHE A 102 -11.27 11.59 -7.01
C PHE A 102 -11.19 10.10 -6.66
N GLY A 103 -10.38 9.75 -5.67
CA GLY A 103 -10.33 8.39 -5.13
C GLY A 103 -8.98 7.98 -4.57
N SER A 104 -7.89 8.44 -5.20
CA SER A 104 -6.55 8.28 -4.67
C SER A 104 -6.43 8.96 -3.31
N GLU A 105 -5.75 8.31 -2.37
CA GLU A 105 -5.49 8.90 -1.06
C GLU A 105 -4.39 9.98 -1.16
N HIS A 106 -3.29 9.68 -1.85
CA HIS A 106 -2.25 10.66 -2.15
C HIS A 106 -2.65 11.54 -3.35
N SER A 107 -2.08 12.74 -3.42
CA SER A 107 -2.23 13.67 -4.55
C SER A 107 -0.87 14.17 -5.03
N VAL A 108 -0.79 14.69 -6.25
CA VAL A 108 0.41 15.32 -6.83
C VAL A 108 0.06 16.74 -7.24
N GLU A 109 0.68 17.75 -6.63
CA GLU A 109 0.32 19.17 -6.83
C GLU A 109 -1.18 19.46 -6.64
N GLY A 110 -1.81 18.77 -5.70
CA GLY A 110 -3.25 18.84 -5.44
C GLY A 110 -4.12 18.06 -6.43
N TYR A 111 -3.54 17.49 -7.48
CA TYR A 111 -4.24 16.63 -8.43
C TYR A 111 -4.47 15.23 -7.84
N THR A 112 -5.71 14.76 -7.93
CA THR A 112 -6.15 13.44 -7.48
C THR A 112 -6.44 12.52 -8.65
N PHE A 113 -6.35 11.21 -8.41
CA PHE A 113 -6.61 10.15 -9.39
C PHE A 113 -7.87 9.35 -8.99
N PRO A 114 -8.50 8.58 -9.89
CA PRO A 114 -9.68 7.77 -9.58
C PRO A 114 -9.48 6.72 -8.47
N ALA A 115 -8.25 6.23 -8.29
CA ALA A 115 -7.83 5.23 -7.33
C ALA A 115 -6.32 5.37 -7.05
#